data_AF-A0A9Q3CSH5-F1
#
_entry.id   AF-A0A9Q3CSH5-F1
#
_cell.length_a   1.000
_cell.length_b   1.000
_cell.length_c   1.000
_cell.angle_alpha   90.00
_cell.angle_beta   90.00
_cell.angle_gamma   90.00
#
_symmetry.space_group_name_H-M   'P 1'
#
loop_
_entity.id
_entity.type
_entity.pdbx_description
1 polymer ?
#
loop_
_entity_poly.entity_id
_entity_poly.type
_entity_poly.pdbx_seq_one_letter_code
_entity_poly.pdbx_strand_id
1 'polypeptide(L)'
;MWKGACDTAAKRIAEAKEYNKQRWDKSHIKPAFKERDQVLVSTLNFNNLKGPKKMRESFAGPFTIMEVEDSPDPVKKIIKARKIRLNGKYQRQYLVRFKNQTADKDKWLEDGTRWKHSSKEVESL
;
A
#
# COMPACT_ATOMS: atom_id res chain seq x y z
N MET A 1 -21.42 24.19 29.60
CA MET A 1 -21.88 23.44 28.41
C MET A 1 -20.91 23.74 27.25
N TRP A 2 -20.01 22.84 26.87
CA TRP A 2 -18.93 23.05 25.88
C TRP A 2 -19.12 22.24 24.57
N LYS A 3 -20.35 21.81 24.25
CA LYS A 3 -20.60 20.97 23.07
C LYS A 3 -20.53 21.73 21.73
N GLY A 4 -20.91 23.00 21.69
CA GLY A 4 -20.99 23.76 20.42
C GLY A 4 -19.65 24.11 19.75
N ALA A 5 -18.56 24.17 20.52
CA ALA A 5 -17.23 24.51 19.98
C ALA A 5 -16.63 23.34 19.16
N CYS A 6 -16.77 22.10 19.63
CA CYS A 6 -16.30 20.91 18.93
C CYS A 6 -17.07 20.68 17.62
N ASP A 7 -18.39 20.89 17.62
CA ASP A 7 -19.23 20.73 16.43
C ASP A 7 -18.86 21.75 15.34
N THR A 8 -18.48 22.97 15.75
CA THR A 8 -18.03 24.01 14.82
C THR A 8 -16.64 23.70 14.25
N ALA A 9 -15.73 23.19 15.07
CA ALA A 9 -14.40 22.78 14.62
C ALA A 9 -14.48 21.62 13.61
N ALA A 10 -15.30 20.61 13.88
CA ALA A 10 -15.50 19.47 12.99
C ALA A 10 -16.05 19.90 11.61
N LYS A 11 -17.04 20.81 11.59
CA LYS A 11 -17.58 21.38 10.34
C LYS A 11 -16.51 22.10 9.53
N ARG A 12 -15.69 22.94 10.17
CA ARG A 12 -14.62 23.67 9.47
C ARG A 12 -13.55 22.76 8.89
N ILE A 13 -13.21 21.68 9.58
CA ILE A 13 -12.27 20.67 9.06
C ILE A 13 -12.88 19.95 7.85
N ALA A 14 -14.16 19.61 7.90
CA ALA A 14 -14.86 18.96 6.78
C ALA A 14 -14.93 19.88 5.55
N GLU A 15 -15.34 21.14 5.74
CA GLU A 15 -15.40 22.16 4.69
C GLU A 15 -14.01 22.42 4.08
N ALA A 16 -12.97 22.53 4.90
CA ALA A 16 -11.60 22.70 4.41
C ALA A 16 -11.11 21.50 3.59
N LYS A 17 -11.45 20.27 4.02
CA LYS A 17 -11.12 19.04 3.28
C LYS A 17 -11.84 19.00 1.95
N GLU A 18 -13.11 19.40 1.91
CA GLU A 18 -13.92 19.45 0.71
C GLU A 18 -13.44 20.53 -0.26
N TYR A 19 -13.14 21.74 0.22
CA TYR A 19 -12.51 22.80 -0.57
C TYR A 19 -11.19 22.35 -1.19
N ASN A 20 -10.31 21.70 -0.40
CA ASN A 20 -9.04 21.19 -0.91
C ASN A 20 -9.24 20.11 -1.96
N LYS A 21 -10.21 19.21 -1.77
CA LYS A 21 -10.56 18.19 -2.77
C LYS A 21 -11.04 18.84 -4.08
N GLN A 22 -11.98 19.77 -4.01
CA GLN A 22 -12.50 20.45 -5.21
C GLN A 22 -11.41 21.24 -5.94
N ARG A 23 -10.55 21.94 -5.19
CA ARG A 23 -9.40 22.65 -5.75
C ARG A 23 -8.43 21.70 -6.44
N TRP A 24 -8.12 20.57 -5.79
CA TRP A 24 -7.23 19.55 -6.32
C TRP A 24 -7.82 18.93 -7.58
N ASP A 25 -9.06 18.45 -7.54
CA ASP A 25 -9.74 17.83 -8.67
C ASP A 25 -9.80 18.77 -9.89
N LYS A 26 -9.96 20.09 -9.67
CA LYS A 26 -9.96 21.09 -10.75
C LYS A 26 -8.59 21.30 -11.40
N SER A 27 -7.51 21.29 -10.63
CA SER A 27 -6.16 21.54 -11.15
C SER A 27 -5.39 20.28 -11.55
N HIS A 28 -5.82 19.11 -11.08
CA HIS A 28 -5.11 17.86 -11.29
C HIS A 28 -5.59 17.17 -12.55
N ILE A 29 -4.74 17.23 -13.56
CA ILE A 29 -4.87 16.43 -14.76
C ILE A 29 -4.16 15.11 -14.48
N LYS A 30 -4.93 14.01 -14.44
CA LYS A 30 -4.34 12.68 -14.34
C LYS A 30 -3.56 12.41 -15.63
N PRO A 31 -2.24 12.17 -15.57
CA PRO A 31 -1.48 11.82 -16.76
C PRO A 31 -1.95 10.49 -17.33
N ALA A 32 -2.08 10.42 -18.66
CA ALA A 32 -2.49 9.23 -19.38
C ALA A 32 -1.29 8.30 -19.61
N PHE A 33 -0.89 7.58 -18.57
CA PHE A 33 0.15 6.57 -18.67
C PHE A 33 -0.41 5.24 -19.18
N LYS A 34 0.34 4.58 -20.08
CA LYS A 34 0.05 3.22 -20.50
C LYS A 34 0.97 2.23 -19.78
N GLU A 35 0.55 0.98 -19.74
CA GLU A 35 1.41 -0.10 -19.31
C GLU A 35 2.69 -0.14 -20.14
N ARG A 36 3.79 -0.43 -19.47
CA ARG A 36 5.14 -0.52 -20.02
C ARG A 36 5.74 0.80 -20.49
N ASP A 37 5.06 1.93 -20.31
CA ASP A 37 5.67 3.24 -20.52
C ASP A 37 6.83 3.45 -19.53
N GLN A 38 7.92 4.01 -20.04
CA GLN A 38 9.05 4.43 -19.22
C GLN A 38 8.87 5.87 -18.79
N VAL A 39 8.84 6.11 -17.49
CA VAL A 39 8.66 7.44 -16.90
C VAL A 39 9.83 7.83 -16.02
N LEU A 40 10.15 9.12 -16.03
CA LEU A 40 11.12 9.73 -15.13
C LEU A 40 10.39 10.39 -13.95
N VAL A 41 10.88 10.21 -12.73
CA VAL A 41 10.34 10.90 -11.55
C VAL A 41 11.19 12.13 -11.26
N SER A 42 10.59 13.32 -11.30
CA SER A 42 11.29 14.56 -10.98
C SER A 42 11.64 14.62 -9.50
N THR A 43 12.92 14.76 -9.17
CA THR A 43 13.43 14.82 -7.79
C THR A 43 13.48 16.25 -7.24
N LEU A 44 13.14 17.26 -8.05
CA LEU A 44 13.35 18.68 -7.74
C LEU A 44 12.64 19.16 -6.46
N ASN A 45 11.49 18.55 -6.14
CA ASN A 45 10.67 18.89 -4.97
C ASN A 45 10.78 17.85 -3.85
N PHE A 46 11.73 16.92 -3.94
CA PHE A 46 11.93 15.88 -2.93
C PHE A 46 12.80 16.42 -1.78
N ASN A 47 12.15 16.74 -0.67
CA ASN A 47 12.82 17.24 0.53
C ASN A 47 13.54 16.14 1.33
N ASN A 48 13.19 14.88 1.10
CA ASN A 48 13.73 13.73 1.85
C ASN A 48 14.98 13.09 1.23
N LEU A 49 15.51 13.63 0.12
CA LEU A 49 16.76 13.14 -0.47
C LEU A 49 17.96 13.76 0.28
N LYS A 50 19.08 13.05 0.32
CA LYS A 50 20.32 13.51 0.97
C LYS A 50 21.14 14.41 0.04
N GLY A 51 21.92 15.32 0.60
CA GLY A 51 22.91 16.14 -0.12
C GLY A 51 22.40 17.47 -0.71
N PRO A 52 23.24 18.31 -1.32
CA PRO A 52 22.85 19.62 -1.83
C PRO A 52 21.96 19.53 -3.08
N LYS A 53 20.84 20.27 -3.11
CA LYS A 53 19.84 20.23 -4.22
C LYS A 53 20.46 20.41 -5.62
N LYS A 54 21.48 21.27 -5.75
CA LYS A 54 22.15 21.59 -7.02
C LYS A 54 22.99 20.45 -7.60
N MET A 55 23.37 19.48 -6.77
CA MET A 55 24.20 18.34 -7.17
C MET A 55 23.37 17.05 -7.36
N ARG A 56 22.07 17.12 -7.07
CA ARG A 56 21.17 15.98 -7.26
C ARG A 56 20.77 15.89 -8.72
N GLU A 57 20.68 14.67 -9.23
CA GLU A 57 20.04 14.41 -10.53
C GLU A 57 18.61 14.91 -10.48
N SER A 58 18.20 15.71 -11.46
CA SER A 58 16.86 16.34 -11.50
C SER A 58 15.74 15.33 -11.72
N PHE A 59 16.09 14.14 -12.23
CA PHE A 59 15.20 13.04 -12.52
C PHE A 59 15.84 11.75 -12.06
N ALA A 60 15.06 10.88 -11.43
CA ALA A 60 15.48 9.53 -11.09
C ALA A 60 14.86 8.55 -12.10
N GLY A 61 15.71 7.70 -12.68
CA GLY A 61 15.43 6.44 -13.39
C GLY A 61 14.45 6.49 -14.57
N PRO A 62 14.61 5.65 -15.60
CA PRO A 62 13.46 5.18 -16.35
C PRO A 62 12.74 4.09 -15.54
N PHE A 63 11.56 4.41 -15.02
CA PHE A 63 10.70 3.44 -14.35
C PHE A 63 9.64 2.94 -15.31
N THR A 64 9.50 1.62 -15.42
CA THR A 64 8.45 1.01 -16.23
C THR A 64 7.15 0.97 -15.43
N ILE A 65 6.07 1.51 -15.99
CA ILE A 65 4.75 1.43 -15.38
C ILE A 65 4.21 0.02 -15.57
N MET A 66 4.06 -0.70 -14.47
CA MET A 66 3.43 -2.02 -14.45
C MET A 66 1.99 -1.86 -13.97
N GLU A 67 1.10 -2.69 -14.49
CA GLU A 67 -0.24 -2.82 -13.94
C GLU A 67 -0.12 -3.28 -12.48
N VAL A 68 -0.86 -2.63 -11.58
CA VAL A 68 -0.95 -3.07 -10.20
C VAL A 68 -1.85 -4.31 -10.22
N GLU A 69 -1.25 -5.48 -10.37
CA GLU A 69 -1.96 -6.74 -10.18
C GLU A 69 -2.58 -6.69 -8.77
N ASP A 70 -3.89 -6.95 -8.62
CA ASP A 70 -4.58 -7.20 -7.34
C ASP A 70 -4.08 -8.50 -6.67
N SER A 71 -2.81 -8.82 -6.86
CA SER A 71 -2.12 -9.94 -6.26
C SER A 71 -2.23 -9.77 -4.74
N PRO A 72 -2.66 -10.80 -4.01
CA PRO A 72 -2.73 -10.72 -2.56
C PRO A 72 -1.36 -10.31 -2.04
N ASP A 73 -1.33 -9.26 -1.22
CA ASP A 73 -0.11 -8.68 -0.66
C ASP A 73 0.87 -9.79 -0.23
N PRO A 74 2.18 -9.60 -0.43
CA PRO A 74 3.14 -10.61 -0.03
C PRO A 74 3.00 -10.92 1.46
N VAL A 75 2.90 -12.21 1.77
CA VAL A 75 2.78 -12.70 3.15
C VAL A 75 4.04 -12.29 3.94
N LYS A 76 3.84 -11.67 5.10
CA LYS A 76 4.92 -11.35 6.06
C LYS A 76 5.23 -12.56 6.94
N LYS A 77 4.20 -13.14 7.55
CA LYS A 77 4.33 -14.33 8.41
C LYS A 77 3.01 -15.06 8.63
N ILE A 78 3.11 -16.33 9.02
CA ILE A 78 2.02 -17.13 9.55
C ILE A 78 1.99 -16.96 11.07
N ILE A 79 0.83 -16.67 11.64
CA ILE A 79 0.65 -16.42 13.07
C ILE A 79 0.13 -17.68 13.78
N LYS A 80 -0.87 -18.33 13.19
CA LYS A 80 -1.51 -19.54 13.74
C LYS A 80 -1.82 -20.51 12.62
N ALA A 81 -1.90 -21.79 12.98
CA ALA A 81 -2.45 -22.83 12.13
C ALA A 81 -3.63 -23.50 12.83
N ARG A 82 -4.63 -23.92 12.06
CA ARG A 82 -5.75 -24.72 12.56
C ARG A 82 -6.12 -25.81 11.56
N LYS A 83 -6.74 -26.88 12.06
CA LYS A 83 -7.32 -27.95 11.24
C LYS A 83 -8.83 -27.82 11.32
N ILE A 84 -9.49 -27.66 10.17
CA ILE A 84 -10.94 -27.57 10.08
C ILE A 84 -11.46 -28.71 9.23
N ARG A 85 -12.71 -29.13 9.48
CA ARG A 85 -13.40 -30.12 8.66
C ARG A 85 -14.33 -29.39 7.71
N LEU A 86 -13.93 -29.28 6.45
CA LEU A 86 -14.72 -28.69 5.36
C LEU A 86 -15.05 -29.81 4.37
N ASN A 87 -16.32 -29.90 3.96
CA ASN A 87 -16.78 -30.88 2.96
C ASN A 87 -16.38 -32.32 3.29
N GLY A 88 -16.46 -32.70 4.57
CA GLY A 88 -16.09 -34.03 5.06
C GLY A 88 -14.59 -34.32 5.11
N LYS A 89 -13.74 -33.48 4.54
CA LYS A 89 -12.28 -33.60 4.54
C LYS A 89 -11.65 -32.69 5.59
N TYR A 90 -10.54 -33.13 6.14
CA TYR A 90 -9.74 -32.28 7.00
C TYR A 90 -8.81 -31.39 6.17
N GLN A 91 -8.93 -30.09 6.35
CA GLN A 91 -8.08 -29.10 5.70
C GLN A 91 -7.34 -28.27 6.75
N ARG A 92 -6.09 -27.90 6.43
CA ARG A 92 -5.31 -26.98 7.24
C ARG A 92 -5.58 -25.56 6.78
N GLN A 93 -5.67 -24.65 7.73
CA GLN A 93 -5.74 -23.21 7.49
C GLN A 93 -4.67 -22.48 8.29
N TYR A 94 -4.20 -21.39 7.72
CA TYR A 94 -3.16 -20.54 8.29
C TYR A 94 -3.68 -19.13 8.49
N LEU A 95 -3.53 -18.57 9.69
CA LEU A 95 -3.79 -17.15 9.93
C LEU A 95 -2.56 -16.38 9.48
N VAL A 96 -2.72 -15.56 8.45
CA VAL A 96 -1.62 -14.91 7.76
C VAL A 96 -1.64 -13.41 7.99
N ARG A 97 -0.45 -12.85 8.27
CA ARG A 97 -0.22 -11.41 8.30
C ARG A 97 0.46 -10.96 7.01
N PHE A 98 -0.14 -9.99 6.34
CA PHE A 98 0.40 -9.39 5.12
C PHE A 98 1.47 -8.35 5.41
N LYS A 99 2.39 -8.11 4.47
CA LYS A 99 3.36 -6.99 4.60
C LYS A 99 2.61 -5.67 4.58
N ASN A 100 3.07 -4.70 5.38
CA ASN A 100 2.55 -3.33 5.45
C ASN A 100 1.06 -3.19 5.84
N GLN A 101 0.43 -4.25 6.38
CA GLN A 101 -0.93 -4.20 6.90
C GLN A 101 -0.97 -4.31 8.44
N THR A 102 -1.99 -3.70 9.05
CA THR A 102 -2.27 -3.81 10.49
C THR A 102 -2.91 -5.16 10.83
N ALA A 103 -2.88 -5.52 12.12
CA ALA A 103 -3.42 -6.79 12.60
C ALA A 103 -4.91 -7.00 12.27
N ASP A 104 -5.68 -5.92 12.09
CA ASP A 104 -7.11 -5.98 11.77
C ASP A 104 -7.40 -6.59 10.39
N LYS A 105 -6.38 -6.65 9.52
CA LYS A 105 -6.50 -7.21 8.17
C LYS A 105 -5.95 -8.64 8.06
N ASP A 106 -5.56 -9.27 9.17
CA ASP A 106 -5.10 -10.67 9.18
C ASP A 106 -6.25 -11.61 8.74
N LYS A 107 -5.96 -12.59 7.88
CA LYS A 107 -6.98 -13.51 7.32
C LYS A 107 -6.57 -14.97 7.42
N TRP A 108 -7.55 -15.84 7.61
CA TRP A 108 -7.37 -17.29 7.52
C TRP A 108 -7.35 -17.71 6.05
N LEU A 109 -6.30 -18.42 5.66
CA LEU A 109 -6.02 -18.84 4.30
C LEU A 109 -5.90 -20.37 4.22
N GLU A 110 -6.29 -20.95 3.10
CA GLU A 110 -6.27 -22.40 2.89
C GLU A 110 -4.88 -22.92 2.47
N ASP A 111 -4.60 -24.16 2.87
CA ASP A 111 -3.41 -24.91 2.47
C ASP A 111 -3.52 -25.28 0.98
N GLY A 112 -2.78 -24.58 0.11
CA GLY A 112 -2.79 -24.78 -1.34
C GLY A 112 -3.05 -23.51 -2.17
N THR A 113 -3.54 -22.44 -1.53
CA THR A 113 -3.56 -21.14 -2.19
C THR A 113 -2.11 -20.69 -2.45
N ARG A 114 -1.80 -20.27 -3.67
CA ARG A 114 -0.44 -19.95 -4.13
C ARG A 114 0.05 -18.64 -3.48
N TRP A 115 0.51 -18.71 -2.24
CA TRP A 115 1.14 -17.57 -1.57
C TRP A 115 2.62 -17.53 -1.94
N LYS A 116 3.10 -16.44 -2.54
CA LYS A 116 4.54 -16.23 -2.72
C LYS A 116 5.17 -15.93 -1.36
N HIS A 117 5.81 -16.94 -0.76
CA HIS A 117 6.66 -16.71 0.39
C HIS A 117 7.84 -15.85 -0.06
N SER A 118 8.06 -14.72 0.60
CA SER A 118 9.27 -13.92 0.43
C SER A 118 10.43 -14.64 1.12
N SER A 119 10.77 -15.84 0.65
CA SER A 119 11.99 -16.52 1.08
C SER A 119 13.17 -15.69 0.58
N LYS A 120 13.84 -15.01 1.51
CA LYS A 120 15.28 -14.86 1.37
C LYS A 120 15.83 -16.27 1.47
N GLU A 121 16.51 -16.70 0.43
CA GLU A 121 17.36 -17.89 0.46
C GLU A 121 18.21 -17.83 1.72
N VAL A 122 18.10 -18.87 2.55
CA VAL A 122 19.18 -19.23 3.46
C VAL A 122 19.87 -20.37 2.73
N GLU A 123 20.91 -19.99 1.99
CA GLU A 123 21.87 -20.93 1.44
C GLU A 123 22.47 -21.78 2.57
N SER A 124 22.67 -23.03 2.24
CA SER A 124 23.30 -24.10 3.02
C SER A 124 24.65 -23.73 3.62
N LEU A 125 24.83 -24.04 4.91
CA LEU A 125 26.04 -24.65 5.47
C LEU A 125 25.64 -25.54 6.66
#